data_AF-A0A4R8XH67-F1
#
_entry.id   AF-A0A4R8XH67-F1
#
_cell.length_a   1.000
_cell.length_b   1.000
_cell.length_c   1.000
_cell.angle_alpha   90.00
_cell.angle_beta   90.00
_cell.angle_gamma   90.00
#
_symmetry.space_group_name_H-M   'P 1'
#
loop_
_entity.id
_entity.type
_entity.pdbx_description
1 polymer ?
#
loop_
_entity_poly.entity_id
_entity_poly.type
_entity_poly.pdbx_seq_one_letter_code
_entity_poly.pdbx_strand_id
1 'polypeptide(L)'
;MAQVTWRTSDELVKQVQNLALAEGLSMNEFLNRVMTVAAQSDESDPLAARLRNRLRAAGLLATGTPNGPRPSGDEIARARAAAGSGVPLSEIVSTMRE
;
A
#
# COMPACT_ATOMS: atom_id res chain seq x y z
N MET A 1 5.70 -25.67 -15.81
CA MET A 1 6.99 -24.97 -15.76
C MET A 1 7.03 -24.06 -16.99
N ALA A 2 7.10 -22.75 -16.79
CA ALA A 2 7.13 -21.76 -17.88
C ALA A 2 8.41 -20.95 -17.73
N GLN A 3 9.09 -20.69 -18.85
CA GLN A 3 10.31 -19.89 -18.89
C GLN A 3 10.02 -18.57 -19.59
N VAL A 4 10.40 -17.47 -18.96
CA VAL A 4 10.25 -16.12 -19.51
C VAL A 4 11.64 -15.50 -19.62
N THR A 5 11.95 -14.98 -20.81
CA THR A 5 13.17 -14.20 -21.06
C THR A 5 12.74 -12.82 -21.53
N TRP A 6 13.27 -11.79 -20.90
CA TRP A 6 12.98 -10.40 -21.23
C TRP A 6 14.26 -9.58 -21.29
N ARG A 7 14.22 -8.49 -22.05
CA ARG A 7 15.32 -7.54 -22.17
C ARG A 7 14.97 -6.30 -21.37
N THR A 8 15.93 -5.81 -20.61
CA THR A 8 15.78 -4.61 -19.79
C THR A 8 17.13 -3.91 -19.67
N SER A 9 17.17 -2.74 -19.04
CA SER A 9 18.41 -2.01 -18.84
C SER A 9 19.26 -2.63 -17.72
N ASP A 10 20.58 -2.53 -17.85
CA ASP A 10 21.51 -3.07 -16.86
C ASP A 10 21.34 -2.40 -15.49
N GLU A 11 20.94 -1.13 -15.47
CA GLU A 11 20.63 -0.39 -14.24
C GLU A 11 19.47 -1.04 -13.49
N LEU A 12 18.41 -1.42 -14.20
CA LEU A 12 17.26 -2.07 -13.57
C LEU A 12 17.64 -3.46 -13.05
N VAL A 13 18.45 -4.23 -13.79
CA VAL A 13 18.95 -5.52 -13.31
C VAL A 13 19.70 -5.36 -11.99
N LYS A 14 20.62 -4.38 -11.91
CA LYS A 14 21.40 -4.11 -10.68
C LYS A 14 20.51 -3.66 -9.53
N GLN A 15 19.53 -2.80 -9.77
CA GLN A 15 18.58 -2.38 -8.75
C GLN A 15 17.79 -3.56 -8.19
N VAL A 16 17.28 -4.44 -9.05
CA VAL A 16 16.54 -5.63 -8.62
C VAL A 16 17.45 -6.61 -7.88
N GLN A 17 18.71 -6.78 -8.30
CA GLN A 17 19.69 -7.61 -7.58
C GLN A 17 19.91 -7.12 -6.15
N ASN A 18 20.11 -5.81 -5.99
CA ASN A 18 20.32 -5.22 -4.68
C ASN A 18 19.09 -5.38 -3.77
N LEU A 19 17.88 -5.22 -4.31
CA LEU A 19 16.63 -5.44 -3.58
C LEU A 19 16.47 -6.90 -3.15
N ALA A 20 16.74 -7.85 -4.05
CA ALA A 20 16.68 -9.28 -3.73
C ALA A 20 17.68 -9.65 -2.63
N LEU A 21 18.92 -9.15 -2.71
CA LEU A 21 19.96 -9.36 -1.69
C LEU A 21 19.57 -8.76 -0.34
N ALA A 22 18.96 -7.57 -0.32
CA ALA A 22 18.48 -6.94 0.91
C ALA A 22 17.39 -7.76 1.60
N GLU A 23 16.60 -8.53 0.85
CA GLU A 23 15.59 -9.46 1.38
C GLU A 23 16.13 -10.88 1.62
N GLY A 24 17.41 -11.15 1.32
CA GLY A 24 18.01 -12.49 1.45
C GLY A 24 17.47 -13.51 0.43
N LEU A 25 16.91 -13.04 -0.69
CA LEU A 25 16.28 -13.87 -1.72
C LEU A 25 17.15 -14.00 -2.96
N SER A 26 16.98 -15.09 -3.70
CA SER A 26 17.52 -15.18 -5.05
C SER A 26 16.79 -14.23 -6.01
N MET A 27 17.47 -13.82 -7.08
CA MET A 27 16.87 -12.97 -8.13
C MET A 27 15.57 -13.57 -8.68
N ASN A 28 15.57 -14.87 -8.99
CA ASN A 28 14.39 -15.54 -9.57
C ASN A 28 13.24 -15.61 -8.56
N GLU A 29 13.54 -15.86 -7.29
CA GLU A 29 12.54 -15.90 -6.23
C GLU A 29 11.92 -14.52 -5.99
N PHE A 30 12.74 -13.48 -5.96
CA PHE A 30 12.29 -12.11 -5.86
C PHE A 30 11.40 -11.72 -7.05
N LEU A 31 11.82 -12.01 -8.29
CA LEU A 31 11.03 -11.75 -9.49
C LEU A 31 9.71 -12.53 -9.51
N ASN A 32 9.71 -13.80 -9.13
CA ASN A 32 8.49 -14.60 -9.02
C ASN A 32 7.52 -13.98 -8.01
N ARG A 33 8.02 -13.51 -6.86
CA ARG A 33 7.20 -12.85 -5.85
C ARG A 33 6.58 -11.57 -6.37
N VAL A 34 7.37 -10.72 -7.03
CA VAL A 34 6.88 -9.47 -7.65
C VAL A 34 5.81 -9.76 -8.71
N MET A 35 6.06 -10.70 -9.61
CA MET A 35 5.11 -11.08 -10.67
C MET A 35 3.83 -11.70 -10.08
N THR A 36 3.94 -12.49 -9.02
CA THR A 36 2.79 -13.06 -8.31
C THR A 36 1.93 -11.97 -7.69
N VAL A 37 2.56 -11.01 -7.00
CA VAL A 37 1.86 -9.85 -6.44
C VAL A 37 1.22 -9.02 -7.54
N ALA A 38 1.91 -8.76 -8.65
CA ALA A 38 1.35 -8.02 -9.77
C ALA A 38 0.17 -8.73 -10.42
N ALA A 39 0.20 -10.07 -10.50
CA ALA A 39 -0.88 -10.87 -11.08
C ALA A 39 -2.08 -11.06 -10.13
N GLN A 40 -1.86 -11.02 -8.81
CA GLN A 40 -2.90 -11.19 -7.79
C GLN A 40 -3.43 -9.87 -7.23
N SER A 41 -2.75 -8.76 -7.51
CA SER A 41 -3.22 -7.43 -7.10
C SER A 41 -4.47 -7.09 -7.89
N ASP A 42 -5.60 -7.02 -7.21
CA ASP A 42 -6.89 -6.52 -7.73
C ASP A 42 -6.86 -4.99 -7.99
N GLU A 43 -5.68 -4.37 -7.89
CA GLU A 43 -5.45 -2.98 -8.22
C GLU A 43 -5.49 -2.82 -9.75
N SER A 44 -6.70 -2.62 -10.26
CA SER A 44 -7.00 -2.19 -11.63
C SER A 44 -6.37 -0.83 -12.03
N ASP A 45 -5.71 -0.14 -11.07
CA ASP A 45 -5.06 1.15 -11.31
C ASP A 45 -3.56 1.13 -10.95
N PRO A 46 -2.67 1.22 -11.96
CA PRO A 46 -1.22 1.34 -11.79
C PRO A 46 -0.78 2.52 -10.91
N LEU A 47 -1.58 3.59 -10.81
CA LEU A 47 -1.30 4.74 -9.95
C LEU A 47 -1.45 4.40 -8.47
N ALA A 48 -2.46 3.60 -8.11
CA ALA A 48 -2.68 3.16 -6.74
C ALA A 48 -1.49 2.31 -6.25
N ALA A 49 -1.01 1.38 -7.08
CA ALA A 49 0.17 0.56 -6.78
C ALA A 49 1.44 1.42 -6.57
N ARG A 50 1.67 2.40 -7.45
CA ARG A 50 2.80 3.34 -7.34
C ARG A 50 2.73 4.16 -6.07
N LEU A 51 1.56 4.70 -5.75
CA LEU A 51 1.32 5.48 -4.54
C LEU A 51 1.59 4.62 -3.29
N ARG A 52 1.08 3.40 -3.26
CA ARG A 52 1.27 2.46 -2.14
C ARG A 52 2.74 2.11 -1.94
N ASN A 53 3.48 1.84 -3.01
CA ASN A 53 4.92 1.59 -2.93
C ASN A 53 5.69 2.82 -2.41
N ARG A 54 5.32 4.03 -2.85
CA ARG A 54 5.92 5.27 -2.34
C ARG A 54 5.65 5.48 -0.85
N LEU A 55 4.41 5.24 -0.41
CA LEU A 55 4.05 5.32 1.00
C LEU A 55 4.77 4.25 1.84
N ARG A 56 5.00 3.05 1.28
CA ARG A 56 5.76 1.99 1.95
C ARG A 56 7.21 2.39 2.14
N ALA A 57 7.84 2.90 1.09
CA ALA A 57 9.23 3.37 1.13
C ALA A 57 9.44 4.53 2.12
N ALA A 58 8.41 5.36 2.32
CA ALA A 58 8.43 6.44 3.29
C ALA A 58 8.08 6.02 4.73
N GLY A 59 7.80 4.73 4.98
CA GLY A 59 7.34 4.26 6.30
C GLY A 59 5.95 4.79 6.70
N LEU A 60 5.19 5.34 5.74
CA LEU A 60 3.88 5.95 5.95
C LEU A 60 2.72 4.96 5.79
N LEU A 61 3.02 3.69 5.50
CA LEU A 61 2.04 2.62 5.55
C LEU A 61 2.08 1.96 6.91
N ALA A 62 0.99 2.11 7.67
CA ALA A 62 0.76 1.32 8.86
C ALA A 62 0.70 -0.16 8.47
N THR A 63 1.56 -0.98 9.07
CA THR A 63 1.47 -2.43 8.99
C THR A 63 0.42 -2.89 9.99
N GLY A 64 -0.76 -3.27 9.49
CA GLY A 64 -1.81 -3.85 10.30
C GLY A 64 -2.53 -4.95 9.54
N THR A 65 -2.65 -6.12 10.13
CA THR A 65 -3.69 -7.09 9.74
C THR A 65 -5.03 -6.52 10.18
N PRO A 66 -6.07 -6.53 9.32
CA PRO A 66 -7.41 -6.16 9.74
C PRO A 66 -7.81 -7.02 10.95
N ASN A 67 -7.98 -6.40 12.11
CA ASN A 67 -8.50 -7.07 13.30
C ASN A 67 -10.02 -6.97 13.27
N GLY A 68 -10.66 -7.97 12.64
CA GLY A 68 -12.10 -8.15 12.67
C GLY A 68 -12.80 -8.04 11.30
N PRO A 69 -14.09 -8.39 11.25
CA PRO A 69 -14.90 -8.28 10.04
C PRO A 69 -15.08 -6.81 9.66
N ARG A 70 -15.21 -6.57 8.35
CA ARG A 70 -15.56 -5.24 7.83
C ARG A 70 -16.92 -4.81 8.41
N PRO A 71 -17.04 -3.61 8.99
CA PRO A 71 -18.32 -3.09 9.45
C PRO A 71 -19.35 -3.04 8.32
N SER A 72 -20.60 -3.32 8.64
CA SER A 72 -21.75 -3.15 7.75
C SER A 72 -21.97 -1.68 7.39
N GLY A 73 -22.68 -1.43 6.29
CA GLY A 73 -23.03 -0.06 5.88
C GLY A 73 -23.79 0.72 6.96
N ASP A 74 -24.68 0.05 7.68
CA ASP A 74 -25.48 0.66 8.75
C ASP A 74 -24.64 1.04 9.98
N GLU A 75 -23.63 0.24 10.32
CA GLU A 75 -22.66 0.59 11.37
C GLU A 75 -21.86 1.82 10.99
N ILE A 76 -21.41 1.92 9.73
CA ILE A 76 -20.70 3.09 9.23
C ILE A 76 -21.60 4.33 9.25
N ALA A 77 -22.85 4.20 8.79
CA ALA A 77 -23.81 5.31 8.76
C ALA A 77 -24.11 5.85 10.17
N ARG A 78 -24.33 4.96 11.15
CA ARG A 78 -24.53 5.34 12.55
C ARG A 78 -23.31 6.03 13.14
N ALA A 79 -22.12 5.47 12.94
CA ALA A 79 -20.87 6.07 13.42
C ALA A 79 -20.65 7.46 12.82
N ARG A 80 -20.96 7.64 11.53
CA ARG A 80 -20.85 8.94 10.85
C ARG A 80 -21.82 9.97 11.42
N ALA A 81 -23.07 9.60 11.67
CA ALA A 81 -24.06 10.49 12.28
C ALA A 81 -23.65 10.91 13.70
N ALA A 82 -23.12 9.96 14.50
CA ALA A 82 -22.63 10.23 15.85
C ALA A 82 -21.37 11.12 15.86
N ALA A 83 -20.44 10.93 14.91
CA ALA A 83 -19.25 11.77 14.79
C ALA A 83 -19.55 13.19 14.33
N GLY A 84 -20.67 13.39 13.60
CA GLY A 84 -21.08 14.69 13.07
C GLY A 84 -21.80 15.60 14.07
N SER A 85 -22.08 15.15 15.30
CA SER A 85 -22.80 15.94 16.32
C SER A 85 -21.90 16.70 17.30
N GLY A 86 -20.58 16.59 17.16
CA GLY A 86 -19.60 17.27 18.00
C GLY A 86 -19.23 18.69 17.52
N VAL A 87 -18.36 19.35 18.27
CA VAL A 87 -17.76 20.62 17.86
C VAL A 87 -16.92 20.39 16.60
N PRO A 88 -17.16 21.12 15.50
CA PRO A 88 -16.40 20.94 14.28
C PRO A 88 -14.93 21.28 14.51
N LEU A 89 -14.03 20.51 13.91
CA LEU A 89 -12.58 20.74 14.01
C LEU A 89 -12.20 22.17 13.61
N SER A 90 -12.92 22.76 12.67
CA SER A 90 -12.72 24.16 12.25
C SER A 90 -12.90 25.15 13.39
N GLU A 91 -13.87 24.93 14.28
CA GLU A 91 -14.14 25.78 15.43
C GLU A 91 -13.06 25.63 16.50
N ILE A 92 -12.59 24.40 16.74
CA ILE A 92 -11.46 24.14 17.64
C ILE A 92 -10.20 24.86 17.14
N VAL A 93 -9.90 24.76 15.84
CA VAL A 93 -8.72 25.37 15.23
C VAL A 93 -8.80 26.90 15.25
N SER A 94 -9.98 27.50 15.07
CA SER A 94 -10.14 28.95 15.21
C SER A 94 -9.91 29.41 16.65
N THR A 95 -10.46 28.72 17.64
CA THR A 95 -10.32 29.10 19.06
C THR A 95 -8.89 28.93 19.59
N MET A 96 -8.09 28.04 19.01
CA MET A 96 -6.67 27.85 19.40
C MET A 96 -5.69 28.81 18.71
N ARG A 97 -6.14 29.62 17.74
CA ARG A 97 -5.30 30.61 17.04
C ARG A 97 -5.35 32.01 17.68
N GLU A 98 -6.27 32.24 18.60
CA GLU A 98 -6.33 33.42 19.47
C GLU A 98 -5.54 33.19 20.76
#